data_AF-A0AAN7A1Q3-F1
#
_entry.id   AF-A0AAN7A1Q3-F1
#
_cell.length_a   1.000
_cell.length_b   1.000
_cell.length_c   1.000
_cell.angle_alpha   90.00
_cell.angle_beta   90.00
_cell.angle_gamma   90.00
#
_symmetry.space_group_name_H-M   'P 1'
#
loop_
_entity.id
_entity.type
_entity.pdbx_description
1 polymer ?
#
loop_
_entity_poly.entity_id
_entity_poly.type
_entity_poly.pdbx_seq_one_letter_code
_entity_poly.pdbx_strand_id
1 'polypeptide(L)'
;MGTRHLICVFWKGKWVVAQYGQFDGYPEGQGVKILKFLSVARNIENLKAGLENHIYEPTKEEIDAIWAECNAWDEARRAETDTWQWQPDMVGVKQLYPSLARETSAGILGIIARASQTEDGGSTEDGAEKKTAKKIPLHPELEFANDGLFCEWAYVIDLDNEALEVYGGSEYKHDGHRFKGVGDENQPVPGFVCSFKFSEIYLMKSDQEFLDKIIEVGDERAKRDGAGDGGDMQAEEGKDDVEKGDEDEDEDEDGGAGSAKGSP
;
A
#
# COMPACT_ATOMS: atom_id res chain seq x y z
N MET A 1 -1.18 16.42 4.91
CA MET A 1 -0.57 15.08 4.85
C MET A 1 -1.62 14.07 5.29
N GLY A 2 -1.70 12.91 4.65
CA GLY A 2 -2.56 11.83 5.11
C GLY A 2 -2.08 10.50 4.57
N THR A 3 -2.68 9.43 5.10
CA THR A 3 -2.13 8.08 5.01
C THR A 3 -2.18 7.54 3.59
N ARG A 4 -1.02 7.13 3.06
CA ARG A 4 -0.92 6.61 1.69
C ARG A 4 -0.93 5.09 1.71
N HIS A 5 -1.49 4.52 0.66
CA HIS A 5 -1.79 3.10 0.65
C HIS A 5 -1.93 2.55 -0.77
N LEU A 6 -1.97 1.23 -0.86
CA LEU A 6 -2.33 0.50 -2.08
C LEU A 6 -3.65 -0.26 -1.92
N ILE A 7 -4.50 -0.18 -2.95
CA ILE A 7 -5.63 -1.08 -3.15
C ILE A 7 -5.32 -1.97 -4.34
N CYS A 8 -5.06 -3.24 -4.06
CA CYS A 8 -4.66 -4.21 -5.06
C CYS A 8 -5.75 -5.26 -5.29
N VAL A 9 -5.88 -5.73 -6.52
CA VAL A 9 -6.67 -6.90 -6.87
C VAL A 9 -5.75 -7.92 -7.53
N PHE A 10 -5.73 -9.13 -6.98
CA PHE A 10 -5.02 -10.27 -7.54
C PHE A 10 -6.03 -11.27 -8.11
N TRP A 11 -5.90 -11.60 -9.39
CA TRP A 11 -6.84 -12.49 -10.07
C TRP A 11 -6.20 -13.17 -11.28
N LYS A 12 -6.52 -14.45 -11.48
CA LYS A 12 -5.95 -15.32 -12.52
C LYS A 12 -4.41 -15.35 -12.46
N GLY A 13 -3.86 -15.42 -11.24
CA GLY A 13 -2.42 -15.54 -11.01
C GLY A 13 -1.60 -14.27 -11.27
N LYS A 14 -2.24 -13.10 -11.40
CA LYS A 14 -1.55 -11.82 -11.64
C LYS A 14 -2.21 -10.65 -10.91
N TRP A 15 -1.42 -9.58 -10.74
CA TRP A 15 -1.92 -8.27 -10.34
C TRP A 15 -2.73 -7.66 -11.48
N VAL A 16 -4.01 -7.37 -11.25
CA VAL A 16 -4.90 -6.75 -12.23
C VAL A 16 -5.23 -5.30 -11.89
N VAL A 17 -5.13 -4.94 -10.61
CA VAL A 17 -5.27 -3.57 -10.10
C VAL A 17 -4.18 -3.35 -9.06
N ALA A 18 -3.54 -2.19 -9.10
CA ALA A 18 -2.70 -1.65 -8.04
C ALA A 18 -2.92 -0.14 -7.98
N GLN A 19 -3.96 0.27 -7.26
CA GLN A 19 -4.38 1.66 -7.15
C GLN A 19 -3.64 2.34 -6.01
N TYR A 20 -2.81 3.33 -6.34
CA TYR A 20 -2.30 4.27 -5.35
C TYR A 20 -3.45 5.08 -4.75
N GLY A 21 -3.44 5.20 -3.42
CA GLY A 21 -4.39 5.99 -2.66
C GLY A 21 -3.69 7.05 -1.82
N GLN A 22 -4.18 8.28 -1.90
CA GLN A 22 -3.80 9.37 -1.01
C GLN A 22 -4.97 9.62 -0.05
N PHE A 23 -4.71 9.54 1.25
CA PHE A 23 -5.63 9.78 2.39
C PHE A 23 -6.38 8.54 2.93
N ASP A 24 -6.59 8.56 4.25
CA ASP A 24 -7.40 7.61 5.04
C ASP A 24 -7.05 6.13 4.84
N GLY A 25 -5.81 5.81 4.48
CA GLY A 25 -5.35 4.44 4.20
C GLY A 25 -5.46 3.43 5.35
N TYR A 26 -5.69 3.89 6.59
CA TYR A 26 -5.89 3.01 7.74
C TYR A 26 -7.09 2.06 7.59
N PRO A 27 -7.13 0.94 8.35
CA PRO A 27 -8.24 0.00 8.35
C PRO A 27 -9.61 0.65 8.56
N GLU A 28 -9.70 1.64 9.45
CA GLU A 28 -10.93 2.39 9.76
C GLU A 28 -11.45 3.21 8.58
N GLY A 29 -10.55 3.60 7.67
CA GLY A 29 -10.88 4.37 6.47
C GLY A 29 -11.09 3.46 5.27
N GLN A 30 -10.01 3.11 4.58
CA GLN A 30 -10.10 2.36 3.32
C GLN A 30 -10.37 0.87 3.56
N GLY A 31 -9.88 0.29 4.65
CA GLY A 31 -10.19 -1.11 5.01
C GLY A 31 -11.70 -1.35 5.15
N VAL A 32 -12.40 -0.49 5.89
CA VAL A 32 -13.87 -0.56 6.04
C VAL A 32 -14.61 -0.32 4.73
N LYS A 33 -14.10 0.56 3.84
CA LYS A 33 -14.69 0.73 2.49
C LYS A 33 -14.60 -0.56 1.67
N ILE A 34 -13.45 -1.24 1.73
CA ILE A 34 -13.26 -2.54 1.07
C ILE A 34 -14.16 -3.59 1.71
N LEU A 35 -14.21 -3.66 3.05
CA LEU A 35 -15.10 -4.57 3.77
C LEU A 35 -16.54 -4.44 3.26
N LYS A 36 -17.10 -3.22 3.26
CA LYS A 36 -18.45 -2.94 2.78
C LYS A 36 -18.67 -3.34 1.33
N PHE A 37 -17.66 -3.14 0.48
CA PHE A 37 -17.72 -3.58 -0.90
C PHE A 37 -17.77 -5.11 -0.99
N LEU A 38 -16.91 -5.81 -0.25
CA LEU A 38 -16.80 -7.27 -0.27
C LEU A 38 -17.98 -7.97 0.42
N SER A 39 -18.66 -7.33 1.39
CA SER A 39 -19.83 -7.88 2.10
C SER A 39 -21.03 -8.16 1.19
N VAL A 40 -21.05 -7.64 -0.05
CA VAL A 40 -22.11 -7.88 -1.01
C VAL A 40 -21.58 -8.82 -2.11
N ALA A 41 -22.03 -10.08 -2.12
CA ALA A 41 -21.56 -11.09 -3.08
C ALA A 41 -21.68 -10.63 -4.55
N ARG A 42 -22.76 -9.92 -4.89
CA ARG A 42 -22.98 -9.38 -6.24
C ARG A 42 -21.90 -8.37 -6.66
N ASN A 43 -21.28 -7.65 -5.73
CA ASN A 43 -20.18 -6.75 -6.05
C ASN A 43 -18.95 -7.52 -6.55
N ILE A 44 -18.71 -8.73 -6.04
CA ILE A 44 -17.59 -9.58 -6.49
C ILE A 44 -17.82 -10.09 -7.90
N GLU A 45 -19.03 -10.56 -8.20
CA GLU A 45 -19.43 -11.00 -9.55
C GLU A 45 -19.28 -9.87 -10.56
N ASN A 46 -19.82 -8.69 -10.22
CA ASN A 46 -19.70 -7.49 -11.04
C ASN A 46 -18.23 -7.06 -11.20
N LEU A 47 -17.43 -7.13 -10.14
CA LEU A 47 -16.01 -6.80 -10.20
C LEU A 47 -15.28 -7.74 -11.19
N LYS A 48 -15.49 -9.05 -11.09
CA LYS A 48 -14.89 -10.04 -12.02
C LYS A 48 -15.28 -9.75 -13.47
N ALA A 49 -16.56 -9.47 -13.74
CA ALA A 49 -17.02 -9.09 -15.08
C ALA A 49 -16.42 -7.76 -15.57
N GLY A 50 -16.32 -6.77 -14.68
CA GLY A 50 -15.70 -5.47 -14.94
C GLY A 50 -14.23 -5.60 -15.33
N LEU A 51 -13.47 -6.39 -14.57
CA LEU A 51 -12.05 -6.66 -14.80
C LEU A 51 -11.79 -7.43 -16.11
N GLU A 52 -12.75 -8.21 -16.60
CA GLU A 52 -12.57 -9.00 -17.82
C GLU A 52 -12.76 -8.17 -19.09
N ASN A 53 -13.71 -7.24 -19.10
CA ASN A 53 -14.14 -6.59 -20.34
C ASN A 53 -13.96 -5.06 -20.39
N HIS A 54 -13.86 -4.40 -19.23
CA HIS A 54 -14.01 -2.95 -19.15
C HIS A 54 -12.74 -2.19 -18.76
N ILE A 55 -11.64 -2.89 -18.48
CA ILE A 55 -10.37 -2.25 -18.12
C ILE A 55 -9.35 -2.35 -19.25
N TYR A 56 -8.39 -1.43 -19.27
CA TYR A 56 -7.20 -1.53 -20.10
C TYR A 56 -6.04 -0.78 -19.43
N GLU A 57 -4.82 -1.15 -19.81
CA GLU A 57 -3.61 -0.45 -19.41
C GLU A 57 -3.25 0.56 -20.51
N PRO A 58 -3.32 1.88 -20.26
CA PRO A 58 -3.01 2.88 -21.26
C PRO A 58 -1.51 2.91 -21.57
N THR A 59 -1.19 3.19 -22.82
CA THR A 59 0.17 3.51 -23.25
C THR A 59 0.66 4.81 -22.64
N LYS A 60 1.98 5.05 -22.65
CA LYS A 60 2.55 6.30 -22.14
C LYS A 60 1.97 7.52 -22.86
N GLU A 61 1.81 7.42 -24.17
CA GLU A 61 1.24 8.48 -25.01
C GLU A 61 -0.23 8.75 -24.65
N GLU A 62 -1.01 7.71 -24.34
CA GLU A 62 -2.39 7.84 -23.87
C GLU A 62 -2.45 8.46 -22.46
N ILE A 63 -1.54 8.07 -21.55
CA ILE A 63 -1.43 8.70 -20.22
C ILE A 63 -1.12 10.19 -20.36
N ASP A 64 -0.14 10.57 -21.19
CA ASP A 64 0.23 11.97 -21.41
C ASP A 64 -0.94 12.76 -22.01
N ALA A 65 -1.70 12.16 -22.94
CA ALA A 65 -2.90 12.77 -23.52
C ALA A 65 -4.02 12.94 -22.48
N ILE A 66 -4.25 11.94 -21.62
CA ILE A 66 -5.22 12.01 -20.53
C ILE A 66 -4.86 13.15 -19.58
N TRP A 67 -3.59 13.27 -19.18
CA TRP A 67 -3.14 14.37 -18.31
C TRP A 67 -3.30 15.74 -18.97
N ALA A 68 -3.00 15.86 -20.27
CA ALA A 68 -3.23 17.09 -21.02
C ALA A 68 -4.72 17.49 -21.03
N GLU A 69 -5.63 16.53 -21.24
CA GLU A 69 -7.08 16.76 -21.18
C GLU A 69 -7.53 17.22 -19.79
N CYS A 70 -7.04 16.56 -18.73
CA CYS A 70 -7.35 16.91 -17.35
C CYS A 70 -6.85 18.32 -16.99
N ASN A 71 -5.65 18.67 -17.42
CA ASN A 71 -5.07 20.00 -17.19
C ASN A 71 -5.86 21.09 -17.92
N ALA A 72 -6.23 20.86 -19.18
CA ALA A 72 -7.06 21.79 -19.94
C ALA A 72 -8.44 21.99 -19.29
N TRP A 73 -9.03 20.93 -18.73
CA TRP A 73 -10.27 21.02 -17.98
C TRP A 73 -10.11 21.89 -16.71
N ASP A 74 -9.03 21.68 -15.96
CA ASP A 74 -8.74 22.46 -14.76
C ASP A 74 -8.42 23.93 -15.05
N GLU A 75 -7.82 24.23 -16.20
CA GLU A 75 -7.59 25.59 -16.69
C GLU A 75 -8.91 26.28 -17.06
N ALA A 76 -9.78 25.60 -17.81
CA ALA A 76 -11.10 26.12 -18.18
C ALA A 76 -11.95 26.43 -16.93
N ARG A 77 -11.99 25.49 -15.97
CA ARG A 77 -12.69 25.68 -14.70
C ARG A 77 -12.16 26.90 -13.92
N ARG A 78 -10.84 27.07 -13.88
CA ARG A 78 -10.19 28.21 -13.22
C ARG A 78 -10.53 29.53 -13.92
N ALA A 79 -10.57 29.56 -15.25
CA ALA A 79 -10.91 30.75 -16.01
C ALA A 79 -12.37 31.19 -15.83
N GLU A 80 -13.30 30.25 -15.66
CA GLU A 80 -14.72 30.54 -15.40
C GLU A 80 -14.97 31.01 -13.97
N THR A 81 -14.11 30.61 -13.03
CA THR A 81 -14.30 30.89 -11.60
C THR A 81 -13.47 32.12 -11.22
N ASP A 82 -14.03 33.32 -11.44
CA ASP A 82 -13.43 34.63 -11.08
C ASP A 82 -13.43 34.86 -9.56
N THR A 83 -12.69 34.03 -8.82
CA THR A 83 -12.57 34.15 -7.36
C THR A 83 -11.12 34.06 -6.95
N TRP A 84 -10.74 34.89 -5.98
CA TRP A 84 -9.43 34.86 -5.31
C TRP A 84 -9.34 33.72 -4.28
N GLN A 85 -10.19 32.69 -4.40
CA GLN A 85 -10.21 31.56 -3.49
C GLN A 85 -9.18 30.52 -3.94
N TRP A 86 -8.55 29.86 -2.97
CA TRP A 86 -7.71 28.70 -3.25
C TRP A 86 -8.55 27.64 -3.96
N GLN A 87 -8.08 27.20 -5.12
CA GLN A 87 -8.73 26.13 -5.88
C GLN A 87 -7.89 24.86 -5.78
N PRO A 88 -8.51 23.71 -5.49
CA PRO A 88 -7.80 22.44 -5.50
C PRO A 88 -7.24 22.15 -6.88
N ASP A 89 -6.03 21.58 -6.89
CA ASP A 89 -5.39 21.00 -8.06
C ASP A 89 -6.00 19.63 -8.38
N MET A 90 -5.73 19.11 -9.58
CA MET A 90 -6.09 17.75 -10.01
C MET A 90 -7.60 17.43 -9.92
N VAL A 91 -8.48 18.42 -10.12
CA VAL A 91 -9.95 18.17 -10.14
C VAL A 91 -10.35 17.51 -11.46
N GLY A 92 -9.67 17.87 -12.56
CA GLY A 92 -9.92 17.31 -13.88
C GLY A 92 -9.77 15.79 -13.94
N VAL A 93 -8.68 15.24 -13.38
CA VAL A 93 -8.47 13.78 -13.38
C VAL A 93 -9.55 13.05 -12.58
N LYS A 94 -9.94 13.57 -11.42
CA LYS A 94 -11.02 12.99 -10.62
C LYS A 94 -12.37 13.02 -11.35
N GLN A 95 -12.63 14.07 -12.12
CA GLN A 95 -13.90 14.25 -12.83
C GLN A 95 -13.99 13.43 -14.11
N LEU A 96 -12.91 13.37 -14.89
CA LEU A 96 -12.88 12.75 -16.22
C LEU A 96 -12.42 11.29 -16.19
N TYR A 97 -11.42 10.99 -15.35
CA TYR A 97 -10.76 9.70 -15.26
C TYR A 97 -10.59 9.28 -13.79
N PRO A 98 -11.69 9.07 -13.04
CA PRO A 98 -11.62 8.78 -11.62
C PRO A 98 -10.76 7.55 -11.32
N SER A 99 -10.61 6.60 -12.25
CA SER A 99 -9.71 5.45 -12.06
C SER A 99 -8.22 5.77 -11.99
N LEU A 100 -7.81 6.99 -12.32
CA LEU A 100 -6.42 7.47 -12.23
C LEU A 100 -6.24 8.49 -11.10
N ALA A 101 -7.32 8.86 -10.40
CA ALA A 101 -7.26 9.81 -9.31
C ALA A 101 -6.84 9.11 -8.00
N ARG A 102 -5.79 9.63 -7.35
CA ARG A 102 -5.30 9.15 -6.05
C ARG A 102 -6.37 9.15 -4.95
N GLU A 103 -7.36 10.04 -5.04
CA GLU A 103 -8.47 10.12 -4.08
C GLU A 103 -9.50 8.99 -4.27
N THR A 104 -9.46 8.28 -5.39
CA THR A 104 -10.42 7.19 -5.67
C THR A 104 -10.20 6.01 -4.74
N SER A 105 -8.93 5.63 -4.51
CA SER A 105 -8.58 4.59 -3.52
C SER A 105 -9.49 3.35 -3.66
N ALA A 106 -10.13 2.85 -2.58
CA ALA A 106 -11.00 1.68 -2.65
C ALA A 106 -12.24 1.86 -3.54
N GLY A 107 -12.59 3.10 -3.90
CA GLY A 107 -13.65 3.42 -4.85
C GLY A 107 -13.44 2.82 -6.24
N ILE A 108 -12.19 2.47 -6.61
CA ILE A 108 -11.86 1.82 -7.88
C ILE A 108 -12.64 0.51 -8.08
N LEU A 109 -12.84 -0.25 -7.00
CA LEU A 109 -13.58 -1.51 -7.01
C LEU A 109 -15.03 -1.27 -7.47
N GLY A 110 -15.65 -0.21 -6.95
CA GLY A 110 -16.99 0.20 -7.34
C GLY A 110 -17.07 0.74 -8.76
N ILE A 111 -16.05 1.46 -9.24
CA ILE A 111 -16.01 1.95 -10.63
C ILE A 111 -15.99 0.77 -11.60
N ILE A 112 -15.10 -0.18 -11.38
CA ILE A 112 -14.95 -1.37 -12.23
C ILE A 112 -16.22 -2.23 -12.17
N ALA A 113 -16.75 -2.50 -10.98
CA ALA A 113 -17.96 -3.30 -10.81
C ALA A 113 -19.21 -2.64 -11.44
N ARG A 114 -19.32 -1.31 -11.44
CA ARG A 114 -20.45 -0.63 -12.09
C ARG A 114 -20.38 -0.67 -13.61
N ALA A 115 -19.18 -0.67 -14.20
CA ALA A 115 -19.03 -0.69 -15.65
C ALA A 115 -19.61 -1.97 -16.29
N SER A 116 -19.52 -3.11 -15.60
CA SER A 116 -20.14 -4.36 -16.06
C SER A 116 -21.67 -4.29 -16.09
N GLN A 117 -22.28 -3.45 -15.25
CA GLN A 117 -23.74 -3.33 -15.18
C GLN A 117 -24.31 -2.44 -16.30
N THR A 118 -23.50 -1.52 -16.83
CA THR A 118 -23.94 -0.56 -17.84
C THR A 118 -24.03 -1.13 -19.25
N GLU A 119 -23.43 -2.29 -19.53
CA GLU A 119 -23.51 -2.93 -20.85
C GLU A 119 -24.70 -3.91 -21.00
N ASP A 120 -25.21 -4.47 -19.90
CA ASP A 120 -26.27 -5.51 -19.92
C ASP A 120 -27.68 -5.00 -19.54
N GLY A 121 -27.85 -3.74 -19.15
CA GLY A 121 -29.09 -3.23 -18.52
C GLY A 121 -29.82 -2.07 -19.19
N GLY A 122 -29.38 -1.62 -20.37
CA GLY A 122 -29.97 -0.46 -21.06
C GLY A 122 -30.73 -0.86 -22.33
N SER A 123 -31.95 -1.41 -22.19
CA SER A 123 -32.94 -1.25 -23.24
C SER A 123 -33.38 0.21 -23.25
N THR A 124 -32.67 1.07 -23.98
CA THR A 124 -33.29 2.30 -24.47
C THR A 124 -34.25 1.89 -25.57
N GLU A 125 -35.55 2.12 -25.36
CA GLU A 125 -36.60 1.89 -26.36
C GLU A 125 -36.41 2.74 -27.62
N ASP A 126 -35.45 3.65 -27.63
CA ASP A 126 -35.08 4.45 -28.80
C ASP A 126 -33.72 3.97 -29.33
N GLY A 127 -33.71 3.54 -30.59
CA GLY A 127 -32.56 3.00 -31.33
C GLY A 127 -31.43 4.01 -31.59
N ALA A 128 -30.89 4.61 -30.52
CA ALA A 128 -29.63 5.33 -30.54
C ALA A 128 -28.48 4.29 -30.49
N GLU A 129 -27.53 4.45 -31.40
CA GLU A 129 -26.34 3.61 -31.53
C GLU A 129 -25.70 3.31 -30.16
N LYS A 130 -25.41 2.03 -29.91
CA LYS A 130 -24.63 1.56 -28.75
C LYS A 130 -23.31 2.33 -28.72
N LYS A 131 -23.26 3.42 -27.96
CA LYS A 131 -22.04 4.17 -27.67
C LYS A 131 -21.16 3.21 -26.89
N THR A 132 -20.17 2.61 -27.55
CA THR A 132 -19.19 1.71 -26.92
C THR A 132 -18.71 2.35 -25.62
N ALA A 133 -18.97 1.68 -24.50
CA ALA A 133 -18.59 2.21 -23.20
C ALA A 133 -17.09 2.48 -23.21
N LYS A 134 -16.69 3.70 -22.84
CA LYS A 134 -15.28 4.08 -22.75
C LYS A 134 -14.65 3.16 -21.69
N LYS A 135 -13.69 2.32 -22.10
CA LYS A 135 -12.97 1.44 -21.17
C LYS A 135 -12.30 2.28 -20.08
N ILE A 136 -12.17 1.68 -18.90
CA ILE A 136 -11.57 2.27 -17.71
C ILE A 136 -10.03 2.14 -17.85
N PRO A 137 -9.29 3.26 -17.92
CA PRO A 137 -7.83 3.21 -17.87
C PRO A 137 -7.37 2.85 -16.46
N LEU A 138 -6.46 1.90 -16.35
CA LEU A 138 -5.76 1.55 -15.12
C LEU A 138 -4.25 1.72 -15.33
N HIS A 139 -3.60 2.40 -14.40
CA HIS A 139 -2.15 2.49 -14.34
C HIS A 139 -1.68 1.82 -13.05
N PRO A 140 -1.25 0.53 -13.09
CA PRO A 140 -0.87 -0.19 -11.88
C PRO A 140 0.40 0.39 -11.26
N GLU A 141 0.30 0.93 -10.05
CA GLU A 141 1.41 1.54 -9.30
C GLU A 141 1.98 0.56 -8.26
N LEU A 142 2.15 -0.71 -8.64
CA LEU A 142 2.50 -1.79 -7.71
C LEU A 142 3.84 -1.57 -7.01
N GLU A 143 4.81 -0.96 -7.69
CA GLU A 143 6.14 -0.62 -7.13
C GLU A 143 6.06 0.36 -5.96
N PHE A 144 4.95 1.08 -5.76
CA PHE A 144 4.77 1.91 -4.57
C PHE A 144 4.81 1.07 -3.28
N ALA A 145 4.56 -0.24 -3.34
CA ALA A 145 4.75 -1.15 -2.23
C ALA A 145 6.20 -1.10 -1.67
N ASN A 146 7.17 -0.72 -2.51
CA ASN A 146 8.57 -0.63 -2.12
C ASN A 146 8.95 0.65 -1.37
N ASP A 147 8.01 1.58 -1.23
CA ASP A 147 8.21 2.79 -0.46
C ASP A 147 7.84 2.55 1.01
N GLY A 148 8.75 1.95 1.79
CA GLY A 148 8.47 1.61 3.20
C GLY A 148 8.21 2.81 4.12
N LEU A 149 8.53 4.04 3.68
CA LEU A 149 8.25 5.26 4.44
C LEU A 149 6.83 5.77 4.17
N PHE A 150 6.37 5.67 2.93
CA PHE A 150 5.10 6.26 2.51
C PHE A 150 4.00 5.23 2.27
N CYS A 151 4.29 4.00 1.86
CA CYS A 151 3.31 2.93 1.74
C CYS A 151 2.98 2.35 3.11
N GLU A 152 2.14 3.07 3.86
CA GLU A 152 1.80 2.73 5.24
C GLU A 152 0.87 1.51 5.33
N TRP A 153 0.01 1.31 4.33
CA TRP A 153 -0.94 0.20 4.24
C TRP A 153 -1.08 -0.34 2.82
N ALA A 154 -1.33 -1.63 2.68
CA ALA A 154 -1.75 -2.23 1.41
C ALA A 154 -2.86 -3.25 1.65
N TYR A 155 -3.83 -3.28 0.76
CA TYR A 155 -4.93 -4.23 0.80
C TYR A 155 -4.93 -5.05 -0.47
N VAL A 156 -4.88 -6.37 -0.35
CA VAL A 156 -4.93 -7.28 -1.49
C VAL A 156 -6.26 -8.03 -1.47
N ILE A 157 -7.11 -7.73 -2.44
CA ILE A 157 -8.30 -8.52 -2.72
C ILE A 157 -7.87 -9.66 -3.63
N ASP A 158 -7.60 -10.83 -3.03
CA ASP A 158 -7.26 -12.05 -3.75
C ASP A 158 -8.56 -12.76 -4.19
N LEU A 159 -8.89 -12.60 -5.46
CA LEU A 159 -10.07 -13.22 -6.08
C LEU A 159 -9.87 -14.70 -6.43
N ASP A 160 -8.63 -15.18 -6.45
CA ASP A 160 -8.32 -16.59 -6.70
C ASP A 160 -8.50 -17.41 -5.42
N ASN A 161 -8.13 -16.83 -4.27
CA ASN A 161 -8.25 -17.46 -2.95
C ASN A 161 -9.43 -16.97 -2.11
N GLU A 162 -10.23 -16.06 -2.67
CA GLU A 162 -11.39 -15.41 -2.04
C GLU A 162 -11.07 -14.87 -0.64
N ALA A 163 -10.03 -14.04 -0.58
CA ALA A 163 -9.51 -13.46 0.65
C ALA A 163 -9.22 -11.97 0.51
N LEU A 164 -9.42 -11.24 1.60
CA LEU A 164 -8.88 -9.90 1.80
C LEU A 164 -7.64 -10.02 2.68
N GLU A 165 -6.48 -9.66 2.15
CA GLU A 165 -5.24 -9.58 2.91
C GLU A 165 -4.96 -8.13 3.26
N VAL A 166 -4.56 -7.91 4.51
CA VAL A 166 -4.24 -6.59 5.05
C VAL A 166 -2.75 -6.56 5.37
N TYR A 167 -2.07 -5.55 4.85
CA TYR A 167 -0.67 -5.29 5.08
C TYR A 167 -0.49 -3.89 5.67
N GLY A 168 0.48 -3.73 6.56
CA GLY A 168 0.76 -2.47 7.23
C GLY A 168 2.22 -2.37 7.65
N GLY A 169 2.69 -1.13 7.81
CA GLY A 169 4.09 -0.85 8.11
C GLY A 169 5.03 -1.32 6.99
N SER A 170 6.26 -1.69 7.36
CA SER A 170 7.30 -2.06 6.41
C SER A 170 8.10 -3.26 6.95
N GLU A 171 8.40 -4.22 6.10
CA GLU A 171 9.25 -5.36 6.39
C GLU A 171 10.18 -5.70 5.22
N TYR A 172 11.20 -6.52 5.48
CA TYR A 172 12.08 -7.03 4.43
C TYR A 172 11.40 -8.16 3.67
N LYS A 173 11.67 -8.22 2.35
CA LYS A 173 11.21 -9.33 1.52
C LYS A 173 11.81 -10.65 2.01
N HIS A 174 10.99 -11.69 1.99
CA HIS A 174 11.40 -13.05 2.28
C HIS A 174 10.68 -14.04 1.37
N ASP A 175 11.11 -15.30 1.38
CA ASP A 175 10.44 -16.38 0.65
C ASP A 175 8.97 -16.49 1.08
N GLY A 176 8.07 -16.57 0.09
CA GLY A 176 6.63 -16.62 0.31
C GLY A 176 5.94 -15.27 0.50
N HIS A 177 6.68 -14.15 0.58
CA HIS A 177 6.05 -12.83 0.70
C HIS A 177 5.26 -12.46 -0.57
N ARG A 178 4.04 -11.94 -0.41
CA ARG A 178 3.13 -11.59 -1.52
C ARG A 178 3.74 -10.62 -2.53
N PHE A 179 4.53 -9.66 -2.04
CA PHE A 179 5.22 -8.64 -2.85
C PHE A 179 6.68 -8.99 -3.15
N LYS A 180 7.11 -10.25 -2.99
CA LYS A 180 8.51 -10.66 -3.20
C LYS A 180 9.05 -10.25 -4.57
N GLY A 181 8.25 -10.39 -5.62
CA GLY A 181 8.63 -10.09 -7.01
C GLY A 181 8.42 -8.64 -7.45
N VAL A 182 8.12 -7.71 -6.53
CA VAL A 182 7.82 -6.30 -6.85
C VAL A 182 9.03 -5.44 -6.51
N GLY A 183 9.65 -4.78 -7.50
CA GLY A 183 10.84 -3.95 -7.30
C GLY A 183 12.09 -4.75 -6.87
N ASP A 184 13.13 -4.04 -6.42
CA ASP A 184 14.45 -4.61 -6.13
C ASP A 184 14.47 -5.44 -4.84
N GLU A 185 15.25 -6.52 -4.79
CA GLU A 185 15.26 -7.50 -3.68
C GLU A 185 15.50 -6.90 -2.29
N ASN A 186 16.30 -5.81 -2.20
CA ASN A 186 16.63 -5.14 -0.94
C ASN A 186 15.66 -4.04 -0.54
N GLN A 187 14.67 -3.72 -1.38
CA GLN A 187 13.66 -2.74 -1.04
C GLN A 187 12.65 -3.32 -0.04
N PRO A 188 12.15 -2.49 0.89
CA PRO A 188 11.11 -2.92 1.81
C PRO A 188 9.82 -3.26 1.07
N VAL A 189 8.88 -3.88 1.78
CA VAL A 189 7.52 -4.16 1.33
C VAL A 189 6.55 -3.99 2.51
N PRO A 190 5.24 -3.80 2.26
CA PRO A 190 4.28 -3.69 3.35
C PRO A 190 4.17 -5.02 4.07
N GLY A 191 4.17 -5.01 5.40
CA GLY A 191 4.23 -6.25 6.17
C GLY A 191 2.87 -6.92 6.37
N PHE A 192 2.82 -8.25 6.30
CA PHE A 192 1.55 -8.97 6.40
C PHE A 192 0.93 -8.85 7.81
N VAL A 193 -0.28 -8.31 7.92
CA VAL A 193 -1.00 -8.20 9.20
C VAL A 193 -1.93 -9.38 9.39
N CYS A 194 -2.92 -9.53 8.51
CA CYS A 194 -3.92 -10.59 8.62
C CYS A 194 -4.61 -10.86 7.27
N SER A 195 -5.44 -11.89 7.23
CA SER A 195 -6.27 -12.25 6.07
C SER A 195 -7.65 -12.69 6.53
N PHE A 196 -8.68 -12.24 5.82
CA PHE A 196 -10.08 -12.64 6.02
C PHE A 196 -10.61 -13.34 4.78
N LYS A 197 -11.22 -14.51 4.94
CA LYS A 197 -11.95 -15.15 3.85
C LYS A 197 -13.24 -14.39 3.54
N PHE A 198 -13.68 -14.37 2.29
CA PHE A 198 -14.95 -13.72 1.94
C PHE A 198 -16.13 -14.33 2.70
N SER A 199 -16.11 -15.64 2.94
CA SER A 199 -17.09 -16.33 3.79
C SER A 199 -17.13 -15.80 5.22
N GLU A 200 -15.98 -15.39 5.78
CA GLU A 200 -15.91 -14.77 7.10
C GLU A 200 -16.45 -13.33 7.06
N ILE A 201 -16.07 -12.57 6.03
CA ILE A 201 -16.54 -11.19 5.82
C ILE A 201 -18.07 -11.14 5.74
N TYR A 202 -18.72 -12.12 5.11
CA TYR A 202 -20.18 -12.21 5.05
C TYR A 202 -20.85 -12.44 6.41
N LEU A 203 -20.12 -12.97 7.39
CA LEU A 203 -20.62 -13.24 8.74
C LEU A 203 -20.35 -12.09 9.71
N MET A 204 -19.46 -11.16 9.37
CA MET A 204 -19.16 -10.00 10.20
C MET A 204 -20.40 -9.10 10.31
N LYS A 205 -20.75 -8.75 11.55
CA LYS A 205 -21.98 -8.01 11.85
C LYS A 205 -21.79 -6.50 11.84
N SER A 206 -20.55 -6.03 11.90
CA SER A 206 -20.23 -4.61 12.00
C SER A 206 -18.82 -4.30 11.52
N ASP A 207 -18.61 -3.03 11.14
CA ASP A 207 -17.28 -2.49 10.85
C ASP A 207 -16.34 -2.64 12.07
N GLN A 208 -16.88 -2.53 13.29
CA GLN A 208 -16.09 -2.64 14.52
C GLN A 208 -15.52 -4.05 14.72
N GLU A 209 -16.31 -5.10 14.43
CA GLU A 209 -15.83 -6.49 14.52
C GLU A 209 -14.63 -6.73 13.60
N PHE A 210 -14.64 -6.14 12.41
CA PHE A 210 -13.52 -6.20 11.47
C PHE A 210 -12.28 -5.49 12.03
N LEU A 211 -12.46 -4.29 12.59
CA LEU A 211 -11.35 -3.50 13.16
C LEU A 211 -10.75 -4.18 14.40
N ASP A 212 -11.59 -4.68 15.29
CA ASP A 212 -11.15 -5.39 16.51
C ASP A 212 -10.29 -6.60 16.15
N LYS A 213 -10.69 -7.37 15.12
CA LYS A 213 -9.89 -8.51 14.63
C LYS A 213 -8.53 -8.10 14.07
N ILE A 214 -8.46 -6.97 13.36
CA ILE A 214 -7.17 -6.46 12.85
C ILE A 214 -6.26 -6.05 14.01
N ILE A 215 -6.81 -5.34 15.01
CA ILE A 215 -6.08 -4.90 16.19
C ILE A 215 -5.60 -6.09 17.01
N GLU A 216 -6.46 -7.08 17.26
CA GLU A 216 -6.13 -8.29 18.02
C GLU A 216 -4.96 -9.04 17.38
N VAL A 217 -4.99 -9.23 16.06
CA VAL A 217 -3.88 -9.88 15.34
C VAL A 217 -2.61 -9.03 15.38
N GLY A 218 -2.72 -7.71 15.26
CA GLY A 218 -1.58 -6.79 15.40
C GLY A 218 -0.92 -6.87 16.77
N ASP A 219 -1.71 -6.89 17.85
CA ASP A 219 -1.23 -7.00 19.23
C ASP A 219 -0.57 -8.36 19.50
N GLU A 220 -1.13 -9.45 18.97
CA GLU A 220 -0.52 -10.78 19.07
C GLU A 220 0.83 -10.84 18.36
N ARG A 221 0.95 -10.22 17.19
CA ARG A 221 2.21 -10.14 16.44
C ARG A 221 3.24 -9.33 17.22
N ALA A 222 2.88 -8.15 17.73
CA ALA A 222 3.79 -7.32 18.53
C ALA A 222 4.30 -8.05 19.79
N LYS A 223 3.46 -8.87 20.45
CA LYS A 223 3.89 -9.69 21.58
C LYS A 223 4.88 -10.79 21.19
N ARG A 224 4.70 -11.42 20.02
CA ARG A 224 5.64 -12.45 19.53
C ARG A 224 6.98 -11.84 19.17
N ASP A 225 6.97 -10.70 18.49
CA ASP A 225 8.19 -10.02 18.03
C ASP A 225 8.95 -9.38 19.20
N GLY A 226 8.24 -8.82 20.19
CA GLY A 226 8.83 -8.26 21.41
C GLY A 226 9.34 -9.29 22.42
N ALA A 227 8.89 -10.55 22.36
CA ALA A 227 9.41 -11.62 23.20
C ALA A 227 10.73 -12.22 22.67
N GLY A 228 11.16 -11.85 21.46
CA GLY A 228 12.39 -12.34 20.82
C GLY A 228 13.67 -11.60 21.19
N ASP A 229 13.60 -10.44 21.86
CA ASP A 229 14.76 -9.59 22.21
C ASP A 229 15.28 -9.79 23.65
N GLY A 230 14.77 -10.81 24.35
CA GLY A 230 15.14 -11.14 25.74
C GLY A 230 16.26 -12.18 25.89
N GLY A 231 17.21 -12.24 24.97
CA GLY A 231 18.29 -13.24 24.96
C GLY A 231 19.53 -12.83 25.77
N ASP A 232 19.61 -13.34 27.01
CA ASP A 232 20.82 -13.61 27.81
C ASP A 232 21.94 -12.56 27.85
N MET A 233 21.81 -11.58 28.76
CA MET A 233 22.97 -11.12 29.52
C MET A 233 23.04 -11.92 30.82
N GLN A 234 23.67 -13.10 30.77
CA GLN A 234 24.13 -13.76 31.99
C GLN A 234 25.26 -12.91 32.58
N ALA A 235 24.94 -12.27 33.71
CA ALA A 235 25.92 -11.69 34.61
C ALA A 235 26.74 -12.83 35.23
N GLU A 236 28.00 -12.95 34.84
CA GLU A 236 28.99 -13.63 35.68
C GLU A 236 29.67 -12.57 36.55
N GLU A 237 29.10 -12.37 37.75
CA GLU A 237 29.88 -11.90 38.90
C GLU A 237 30.67 -13.08 39.45
N GLY A 238 31.98 -13.09 39.20
CA GLY A 238 32.95 -13.93 39.90
C GLY A 238 33.98 -13.03 40.59
N LYS A 239 33.87 -12.93 41.91
CA LYS A 239 34.80 -12.21 42.81
C LYS A 239 35.77 -13.19 43.48
N ASP A 240 36.87 -12.60 43.97
CA ASP A 240 37.85 -13.08 44.96
C ASP A 240 39.01 -13.95 44.40
N ASP A 241 40.28 -13.83 44.78
CA ASP A 241 41.06 -12.89 45.61
C ASP A 241 42.56 -13.28 45.45
N VAL A 242 43.45 -12.26 45.48
CA VAL A 242 44.83 -12.21 46.04
C VAL A 242 45.86 -13.35 45.81
N GLU A 243 47.03 -13.02 45.22
CA GLU A 243 48.34 -13.22 45.89
C GLU A 243 49.53 -12.46 45.26
N LYS A 244 50.50 -12.13 46.13
CA LYS A 244 51.73 -11.31 45.96
C LYS A 244 52.91 -12.08 45.34
N GLY A 245 53.87 -11.32 44.82
CA GLY A 245 55.31 -11.64 44.64
C GLY A 245 55.88 -10.75 43.53
N ASP A 246 56.72 -9.75 43.83
CA ASP A 246 58.21 -9.79 43.90
C ASP A 246 58.81 -10.36 42.59
N GLU A 247 59.85 -9.87 41.92
CA GLU A 247 60.84 -8.79 42.00
C GLU A 247 61.59 -8.85 40.63
N ASP A 248 62.58 -7.98 40.40
CA ASP A 248 63.64 -8.02 39.36
C ASP A 248 63.30 -7.44 37.97
N GLU A 249 63.75 -6.22 37.66
CA GLU A 249 65.09 -5.85 37.13
C GLU A 249 65.34 -6.45 35.73
N ASP A 250 65.34 -5.59 34.70
CA ASP A 250 66.55 -5.36 33.90
C ASP A 250 66.38 -4.19 32.93
N GLU A 251 67.47 -3.45 32.86
CA GLU A 251 67.77 -2.27 32.07
C GLU A 251 67.75 -2.57 30.56
N ASP A 252 67.41 -1.57 29.74
CA ASP A 252 68.32 -1.14 28.67
C ASP A 252 67.87 0.20 28.06
N GLU A 253 68.87 1.05 27.92
CA GLU A 253 68.85 2.43 27.44
C GLU A 253 68.63 2.54 25.92
N ASP A 254 68.55 3.82 25.50
CA ASP A 254 68.81 4.37 24.16
C ASP A 254 67.54 4.55 23.30
N GLY A 255 67.15 5.72 22.84
CA GLY A 255 67.79 7.02 22.73
C GLY A 255 66.94 7.87 21.78
N GLY A 256 67.20 9.18 21.71
CA GLY A 256 66.80 9.98 20.53
C GLY A 256 65.63 10.95 20.68
N ALA A 257 65.95 12.12 21.23
CA ALA A 257 65.50 13.47 20.85
C ALA A 257 64.48 13.65 19.70
N GLY A 258 63.53 14.59 19.88
CA GLY A 258 62.87 15.20 18.72
C GLY A 258 61.65 16.07 18.99
N SER A 259 61.87 17.28 19.50
CA SER A 259 61.02 18.48 19.48
C SER A 259 59.87 18.60 18.45
N ALA A 260 58.75 19.09 19.00
CA ALA A 260 58.01 20.28 18.56
C ALA A 260 57.01 20.24 17.38
N LYS A 261 55.79 20.65 17.75
CA LYS A 261 54.89 21.63 17.12
C LYS A 261 54.24 21.28 15.78
N GLY A 262 52.91 21.45 15.78
CA GLY A 262 52.25 22.26 14.76
C GLY A 262 51.03 21.61 14.12
N SER A 263 49.85 22.08 14.50
CA SER A 263 48.63 22.08 13.68
C SER A 263 48.90 22.65 12.28
N PRO A 264 48.07 22.32 11.29
CA PRO A 264 46.76 22.99 11.14
C PRO A 264 45.56 22.04 11.31
#